data_AF-A0A349EMI1-F1
#
_entry.id   AF-A0A349EMI1-F1
#
_cell.length_a   1.000
_cell.length_b   1.000
_cell.length_c   1.000
_cell.angle_alpha   90.00
_cell.angle_beta   90.00
_cell.angle_gamma   90.00
#
_symmetry.space_group_name_H-M   'P 1'
#
loop_
_entity.id
_entity.type
_entity.pdbx_description
1 polymer ?
#
loop_
_entity_poly.entity_id
_entity_poly.type
_entity_poly.pdbx_seq_one_letter_code
_entity_poly.pdbx_strand_id
1 'polypeptide(L)'
;MKTKSIRIPDDIQRAVTKVEKEEKVEEATAIRKLIKIGYETYVADRYRDGKLSLAEASRRLGITQSEMIDLLLERGTKGNLDAGDVLAALEAFAK
;
A
#
# COMPACT_ATOMS: atom_id res chain seq x y z
N MET A 1 8.42 19.86 6.49
CA MET A 1 8.57 18.46 6.98
C MET A 1 8.63 18.46 8.50
N LYS A 2 8.25 17.37 9.16
CA LYS A 2 8.40 17.19 10.62
C LYS A 2 9.50 16.16 10.88
N THR A 3 10.38 16.42 11.84
CA THR A 3 11.47 15.51 12.23
C THR A 3 10.99 14.59 13.35
N LYS A 4 11.30 13.30 13.27
CA LYS A 4 10.99 12.31 14.30
C LYS A 4 12.23 11.46 14.55
N SER A 5 12.65 11.36 15.81
CA SER A 5 13.73 10.45 16.21
C SER A 5 13.11 9.14 16.69
N ILE A 6 13.58 8.03 16.14
CA ILE A 6 13.14 6.67 16.49
C ILE A 6 14.37 5.77 16.62
N ARG A 7 14.31 4.82 17.55
CA ARG A 7 15.28 3.71 17.56
C ARG A 7 14.79 2.66 16.56
N ILE A 8 15.70 2.23 15.69
CA ILE A 8 15.43 1.18 14.71
C ILE A 8 16.26 -0.05 15.04
N PRO A 9 15.67 -1.25 14.97
CA PRO A 9 16.41 -2.51 15.08
C PRO A 9 17.47 -2.69 13.98
N ASP A 10 18.50 -3.48 14.26
CA ASP A 10 19.63 -3.69 13.34
C ASP A 10 19.22 -4.31 11.99
N ASP A 11 18.18 -5.14 11.96
CA ASP A 11 17.65 -5.72 10.72
C ASP A 11 17.04 -4.66 9.80
N ILE A 12 16.33 -3.68 10.36
CA ILE A 12 15.82 -2.53 9.60
C ILE A 12 16.97 -1.67 9.10
N GLN A 13 17.98 -1.41 9.93
CA GLN A 13 19.16 -0.65 9.50
C GLN A 13 19.85 -1.34 8.31
N ARG A 14 20.01 -2.67 8.36
CA ARG A 14 20.59 -3.44 7.24
C ARG A 14 19.76 -3.28 5.95
N ALA A 15 18.44 -3.28 6.05
CA ALA A 15 17.55 -3.06 4.90
C ALA A 15 17.72 -1.65 4.31
N VAL A 16 17.82 -0.63 5.16
CA VAL A 16 18.08 0.76 4.73
C VAL A 16 19.41 0.85 3.99
N THR A 17 20.49 0.34 4.58
CA THR A 17 21.83 0.37 3.96
C THR A 17 21.89 -0.38 2.63
N LYS A 18 21.07 -1.43 2.46
CA LYS A 18 20.96 -2.12 1.17
C LYS A 18 20.37 -1.20 0.10
N VAL A 19 19.27 -0.52 0.41
CA VAL A 19 18.62 0.45 -0.52
C VAL A 19 19.53 1.63 -0.83
N GLU A 20 20.25 2.17 0.17
CA GLU A 20 21.23 3.25 -0.06
C GLU A 20 22.27 2.85 -1.11
N LYS A 21 22.80 1.62 -1.03
CA LYS A 21 23.83 1.12 -1.96
C LYS A 21 23.29 0.82 -3.34
N GLU A 22 22.12 0.18 -3.42
CA GLU A 22 21.50 -0.21 -4.70
C GLU A 22 21.03 1.01 -5.49
N GLU A 23 20.48 2.01 -4.82
CA GLU A 23 19.88 3.19 -5.45
C GLU A 23 20.79 4.42 -5.42
N LYS A 24 21.94 4.34 -4.73
CA LYS A 24 22.90 5.45 -4.54
C LYS A 24 22.24 6.70 -3.97
N VAL A 25 21.44 6.52 -2.92
CA VAL A 25 20.71 7.59 -2.21
C VAL A 25 21.14 7.68 -0.76
N GLU A 26 20.92 8.84 -0.14
CA GLU A 26 21.16 9.05 1.28
C GLU A 26 20.19 8.25 2.16
N GLU A 27 20.64 7.88 3.36
CA GLU A 27 19.90 7.15 4.38
C GLU A 27 18.48 7.68 4.59
N ALA A 28 18.33 8.99 4.77
CA ALA A 28 17.03 9.60 5.03
C ALA A 28 16.06 9.41 3.84
N THR A 29 16.58 9.37 2.61
CA THR A 29 15.79 9.12 1.39
C THR A 29 15.41 7.65 1.30
N ALA A 30 16.34 6.73 1.56
CA ALA A 30 16.07 5.30 1.63
C ALA A 30 15.00 4.97 2.69
N ILE A 31 15.13 5.52 3.90
CA ILE A 31 14.16 5.35 4.99
C ILE A 31 12.77 5.84 4.56
N ARG A 32 12.66 7.06 4.01
CA ARG A 32 11.37 7.60 3.56
C ARG A 32 10.74 6.72 2.48
N LYS A 33 11.53 6.23 1.52
CA LYS A 33 11.06 5.32 0.48
C LYS A 33 10.51 4.03 1.07
N LEU A 34 11.27 3.38 1.95
CA LEU A 34 10.86 2.13 2.60
C LEU A 34 9.59 2.32 3.44
N ILE A 35 9.47 3.43 4.17
CA ILE A 35 8.25 3.76 4.93
C ILE A 35 7.05 3.92 3.99
N LYS A 36 7.21 4.63 2.88
CA LYS A 36 6.12 4.83 1.90
C LYS A 36 5.67 3.48 1.32
N ILE A 37 6.61 2.67 0.85
CA ILE A 37 6.33 1.33 0.33
C ILE A 37 5.63 0.47 1.39
N GLY A 38 6.13 0.50 2.63
CA GLY A 38 5.55 -0.26 3.74
C GLY A 38 4.12 0.17 4.07
N TYR A 39 3.82 1.47 4.04
CA TYR A 39 2.47 1.97 4.27
C TYR A 39 1.52 1.60 3.13
N GLU A 40 1.96 1.67 1.88
CA GLU A 40 1.21 1.18 0.72
C GLU A 40 0.93 -0.32 0.83
N THR A 41 1.92 -1.15 1.18
CA THR A 41 1.75 -2.59 1.41
C THR A 41 0.72 -2.82 2.51
N TYR A 42 0.85 -2.12 3.63
CA TYR A 42 -0.07 -2.25 4.74
C TYR A 42 -1.50 -1.95 4.28
N VAL A 43 -1.76 -0.82 3.61
CA VAL A 43 -3.11 -0.48 3.13
C VAL A 43 -3.65 -1.53 2.15
N ALA A 44 -2.83 -2.00 1.20
CA ALA A 44 -3.20 -3.05 0.25
C ALA A 44 -3.57 -4.36 0.96
N ASP A 45 -2.80 -4.78 1.97
CA ASP A 45 -3.10 -5.95 2.79
C ASP A 45 -4.43 -5.79 3.52
N ARG A 46 -4.68 -4.60 4.10
CA ARG A 46 -5.93 -4.34 4.82
C ARG A 46 -7.15 -4.37 3.89
N TYR A 47 -7.00 -3.93 2.63
CA TYR A 47 -8.01 -4.07 1.58
C TYR A 47 -8.25 -5.54 1.22
N ARG A 48 -7.18 -6.30 0.92
CA ARG A 48 -7.26 -7.74 0.61
C ARG A 48 -7.98 -8.52 1.70
N ASP A 49 -7.70 -8.22 2.96
CA ASP A 49 -8.34 -8.86 4.12
C ASP A 49 -9.83 -8.45 4.30
N GLY A 50 -10.40 -7.67 3.38
CA GLY A 50 -11.79 -7.19 3.44
C GLY A 50 -12.06 -6.12 4.51
N LYS A 51 -11.02 -5.60 5.17
CA LYS A 51 -11.19 -4.68 6.30
C LYS A 51 -11.12 -3.20 5.88
N LEU A 52 -10.85 -2.92 4.61
CA LEU A 52 -11.00 -1.61 3.98
C LEU A 52 -11.76 -1.79 2.66
N SER A 53 -12.62 -0.83 2.32
CA SER A 53 -13.12 -0.70 0.96
C SER A 53 -12.06 -0.06 0.05
N LEU A 54 -12.22 -0.21 -1.27
CA LEU A 54 -11.34 0.44 -2.25
C LEU A 54 -11.29 1.97 -2.04
N ALA A 55 -12.46 2.58 -1.80
CA ALA A 55 -12.58 4.01 -1.57
C ALA A 55 -11.90 4.46 -0.26
N GLU A 56 -11.91 3.62 0.78
CA GLU A 56 -11.20 3.94 2.02
C GLU A 56 -9.68 3.79 1.86
N ALA A 57 -9.24 2.73 1.17
CA ALA A 57 -7.84 2.50 0.87
C ALA A 57 -7.24 3.66 0.04
N SER A 58 -7.95 4.10 -1.00
CA SER A 58 -7.51 5.20 -1.86
C SER A 58 -7.37 6.52 -1.09
N ARG A 59 -8.35 6.84 -0.22
CA ARG A 59 -8.29 8.03 0.66
C ARG A 59 -7.11 7.99 1.62
N ARG A 60 -6.78 6.82 2.19
CA ARG A 60 -5.65 6.67 3.13
C ARG A 60 -4.29 6.90 2.49
N LEU A 61 -4.16 6.59 1.19
CA LEU A 61 -2.94 6.82 0.41
C LEU A 61 -2.95 8.19 -0.30
N GLY A 62 -4.09 8.89 -0.31
CA GLY A 62 -4.24 10.19 -0.99
C GLY A 62 -4.23 10.08 -2.52
N ILE A 63 -4.70 8.95 -3.05
CA ILE A 63 -4.77 8.66 -4.49
C ILE A 63 -6.22 8.42 -4.93
N THR A 64 -6.47 8.46 -6.23
CA THR A 64 -7.76 8.12 -6.82
C THR A 64 -8.04 6.61 -6.71
N GLN A 65 -9.31 6.21 -6.86
CA GLN A 65 -9.67 4.79 -6.86
C GLN A 65 -9.05 4.03 -8.04
N SER A 66 -8.90 4.67 -9.21
CA SER A 66 -8.23 4.09 -10.36
C SER A 66 -6.74 3.81 -10.08
N GLU A 67 -6.01 4.79 -9.54
CA GLU A 67 -4.60 4.60 -9.13
C GLU A 67 -4.45 3.54 -8.05
N MET A 68 -5.45 3.39 -7.16
CA MET A 68 -5.46 2.31 -6.17
C MET A 68 -5.61 0.94 -6.85
N ILE A 69 -6.46 0.82 -7.87
CA ILE A 69 -6.59 -0.43 -8.64
C ILE A 69 -5.26 -0.77 -9.32
N ASP A 70 -4.61 0.20 -9.97
CA ASP A 70 -3.30 0.01 -10.61
C ASP A 70 -2.25 -0.48 -9.59
N LEU A 71 -2.18 0.16 -8.42
CA LEU A 71 -1.28 -0.24 -7.33
C LEU A 71 -1.55 -1.68 -6.84
N LEU A 72 -2.81 -2.09 -6.74
CA LEU A 72 -3.18 -3.44 -6.32
C LEU A 72 -2.79 -4.49 -7.38
N LEU A 73 -2.98 -4.16 -8.66
CA LEU A 73 -2.61 -5.01 -9.79
C LEU A 73 -1.10 -5.21 -9.90
N GLU A 74 -0.32 -4.13 -9.81
CA GLU A 74 1.16 -4.19 -9.83
C GLU A 74 1.71 -5.10 -8.71
N ARG A 75 1.03 -5.13 -7.56
CA ARG A 75 1.45 -5.93 -6.40
C ARG A 75 0.88 -7.35 -6.38
N GLY A 76 0.10 -7.75 -7.38
CA GLY A 76 -0.54 -9.08 -7.45
C GLY A 76 -1.55 -9.32 -6.32
N THR A 77 -2.11 -8.26 -5.75
CA THR A 77 -3.09 -8.36 -4.67
C THR A 77 -4.44 -8.75 -5.29
N LYS A 78 -4.88 -9.99 -5.08
CA LYS A 78 -6.22 -10.43 -5.50
C LYS A 78 -7.25 -9.53 -4.81
N GLY A 79 -8.19 -9.00 -5.59
CA GLY A 79 -9.28 -8.17 -5.09
C GLY A 79 -10.07 -8.87 -3.99
N ASN A 80 -10.66 -8.09 -3.08
CA ASN A 80 -11.51 -8.60 -2.00
C ASN A 80 -12.95 -8.91 -2.45
N LEU A 81 -13.20 -8.88 -3.76
CA LEU A 81 -14.48 -9.17 -4.40
C LEU A 81 -14.28 -10.30 -5.40
N ASP A 82 -15.23 -11.21 -5.45
CA ASP A 82 -15.31 -12.24 -6.48
C ASP A 82 -16.43 -11.96 -7.50
N ALA A 83 -16.55 -12.83 -8.50
CA ALA A 83 -17.56 -12.67 -9.55
C ALA A 83 -19.01 -12.76 -9.01
N GLY A 84 -19.22 -13.50 -7.92
CA GLY A 84 -20.51 -13.60 -7.26
C GLY A 84 -20.89 -12.28 -6.56
N ASP A 85 -19.94 -11.65 -5.88
CA ASP A 85 -20.14 -10.33 -5.28
C ASP A 85 -20.54 -9.28 -6.32
N VAL A 86 -19.87 -9.29 -7.47
CA VAL A 86 -20.16 -8.38 -8.59
C VAL A 86 -21.55 -8.65 -9.18
N LEU A 87 -21.91 -9.92 -9.39
CA LEU A 87 -23.23 -10.28 -9.90
C LEU A 87 -24.35 -9.84 -8.96
N ALA A 88 -24.20 -10.10 -7.65
CA ALA A 88 -25.17 -9.69 -6.65
C ALA A 88 -25.37 -8.17 -6.61
N ALA A 89 -24.28 -7.39 -6.75
CA ALA A 89 -24.36 -5.94 -6.82
C ALA A 89 -25.13 -5.46 -8.08
N LEU A 90 -24.88 -6.07 -9.24
CA LEU A 90 -25.59 -5.75 -10.48
C LEU A 90 -27.08 -6.09 -10.41
N GLU A 91 -27.43 -7.25 -9.86
CA GLU A 91 -28.83 -7.66 -9.66
C GLU A 91 -29.57 -6.72 -8.71
N ALA A 92 -28.90 -6.25 -7.65
CA ALA A 92 -29.47 -5.26 -6.73
C ALA A 92 -29.67 -3.89 -7.39
N PHE A 93 -28.81 -3.51 -8.33
CA PHE A 93 -28.89 -2.24 -9.07
C PHE A 93 -29.94 -2.25 -10.20
N ALA A 94 -30.27 -3.42 -10.73
CA ALA A 94 -31.22 -3.58 -11.83
C ALA A 94 -32.69 -3.64 -11.39
N LYS A 95 -32.96 -3.52 -10.08
CA LYS A 95 -34.30 -3.36 -9.50
C LYS A 95 -34.67 -1.89 -9.34
#